data_AF-A0A6A2XD09-F1
#
_entry.id   AF-A0A6A2XD09-F1
#
_cell.length_a   1.000
_cell.length_b   1.000
_cell.length_c   1.000
_cell.angle_alpha   90.00
_cell.angle_beta   90.00
_cell.angle_gamma   90.00
#
_symmetry.space_group_name_H-M   'P 1'
#
loop_
_entity.id
_entity.type
_entity.pdbx_description
1 polymer ?
#
loop_
_entity_poly.entity_id
_entity_poly.type
_entity_poly.pdbx_seq_one_letter_code
_entity_poly.pdbx_strand_id
1 'polypeptide(L)'
;MCMGMLSLRTFYLVNHPHHKRRSCFLVDLGLATKWKDSSSGLHVDYDQRPDMFRGTVRYASVHAHLGRTASRRDDLESLAYTLVFLHRGRLPWQGYQGENKSFLVCKKKMATSPEMLCCFCPPPLKQFLEIVVNMKFDEEPNYSKLISLFEVLIGPNPAVRPINTDGAQKIIYQVGQKRGRLNIDEEEDQPKKKVRLGVPATQWISIYNARLPMKQRYHYNVADARLAQHVEKGMADGLLISCVASCTNLWALIMDAGTGFTSQTYELSPSFLHKEWIMDQWEKNYYISSIAGSNSGSSLVIMSKGTQYTQQSYKVSDSFPFKWINKKWSEGFSVTSMATAGSRWGVVMSRNAGFSDQVVELDFLYPSEGIHRRWDNGYRITSTAATSDQAALILSIPKRKPGDETQETLRTSQFPSTHVKEKWAKNLYLACLCYGRTVS
;
A
#
# COMPACT_ATOMS: atom_id res chain seq x y z
N MET A 1 -19.34 -9.41 15.15
CA MET A 1 -19.18 -8.14 14.42
C MET A 1 -17.77 -7.63 14.66
N CYS A 2 -17.19 -6.94 13.68
CA CYS A 2 -15.97 -6.15 13.82
C CYS A 2 -16.45 -4.72 14.00
N MET A 3 -15.94 -3.99 14.98
CA MET A 3 -16.43 -2.65 15.29
C MET A 3 -15.99 -1.64 14.22
N GLY A 4 -14.99 -2.01 13.41
CA GLY A 4 -14.41 -1.16 12.37
C GLY A 4 -13.47 -0.10 12.93
N MET A 5 -13.61 0.23 14.23
CA MET A 5 -12.67 1.02 15.02
C MET A 5 -13.08 1.03 16.50
N LEU A 6 -12.10 1.02 17.40
CA LEU A 6 -12.31 1.30 18.82
C LEU A 6 -11.76 2.69 19.17
N SER A 7 -12.54 3.49 19.90
CA SER A 7 -12.10 4.80 20.35
C SER A 7 -12.53 5.06 21.78
N LEU A 8 -12.00 6.11 22.40
CA LEU A 8 -12.47 6.56 23.72
C LEU A 8 -13.97 6.92 23.74
N ARG A 9 -14.58 7.26 22.60
CA ARG A 9 -16.02 7.51 22.50
C ARG A 9 -16.85 6.22 22.39
N THR A 10 -16.20 5.07 22.22
CA THR A 10 -16.86 3.76 22.08
C THR A 10 -17.07 3.11 23.46
N PHE A 11 -16.28 3.49 24.47
CA PHE A 11 -16.33 2.91 25.80
C PHE A 11 -17.03 3.83 26.81
N TYR A 12 -18.08 3.34 27.47
CA TYR A 12 -18.78 4.06 28.52
C TYR A 12 -18.74 3.27 29.83
N LEU A 13 -18.41 3.97 30.92
CA LEU A 13 -18.52 3.45 32.26
C LEU A 13 -19.91 3.76 32.81
N VAL A 14 -20.67 2.72 33.14
CA VAL A 14 -21.99 2.87 33.76
C VAL A 14 -21.87 2.62 35.26
N ASN A 15 -22.35 3.58 36.04
CA ASN A 15 -22.47 3.46 37.49
C ASN A 15 -23.84 2.86 37.81
N HIS A 16 -23.87 1.69 38.44
CA HIS A 16 -25.09 1.14 39.01
C HIS A 16 -25.22 1.60 40.47
N PRO A 17 -26.29 2.33 40.86
CA PRO A 17 -26.43 2.89 42.20
C PRO A 17 -26.46 1.84 43.32
N HIS A 18 -26.75 0.57 43.00
CA HIS A 18 -26.83 -0.54 43.97
C HIS A 18 -25.65 -1.52 43.91
N HIS A 19 -24.67 -1.34 43.02
CA HIS A 19 -23.51 -2.23 42.91
C HIS A 19 -22.18 -1.45 42.95
N LYS A 20 -21.26 -1.86 43.84
CA LYS A 20 -19.88 -1.33 43.91
C LYS A 20 -19.03 -1.67 42.66
N ARG A 21 -19.54 -2.52 41.75
CA ARG A 21 -18.87 -2.90 40.50
C ARG A 21 -19.25 -1.94 39.38
N ARG A 22 -18.24 -1.29 38.81
CA ARG A 22 -18.35 -0.44 37.61
C ARG A 22 -18.09 -1.31 36.39
N SER A 23 -19.00 -1.29 35.42
CA SER A 23 -18.88 -2.04 34.18
C SER A 23 -18.60 -1.10 33.01
N CYS A 24 -17.71 -1.53 32.12
CA CYS A 24 -17.40 -0.83 30.88
C CYS A 24 -18.21 -1.44 29.73
N PHE A 25 -18.96 -0.61 29.02
CA PHE A 25 -19.83 -0.99 27.92
C PHE A 25 -19.29 -0.44 26.61
N LEU A 26 -19.45 -1.21 25.54
CA LEU A 26 -19.26 -0.75 24.17
C LEU A 26 -20.58 -0.16 23.64
N VAL A 27 -20.51 1.05 23.10
CA VAL A 27 -21.63 1.73 22.45
C VAL A 27 -21.19 2.29 21.09
N ASP A 28 -22.14 2.84 20.32
CA ASP A 28 -21.91 3.41 18.99
C ASP A 28 -21.39 2.36 17.97
N LEU A 29 -22.28 1.44 17.61
CA LEU A 29 -22.03 0.38 16.62
C LEU A 29 -22.22 0.86 15.16
N GLY A 30 -22.29 2.17 14.91
CA GLY A 30 -22.61 2.72 13.59
C GLY A 30 -21.58 2.43 12.49
N LEU A 31 -20.35 2.05 12.88
CA LEU A 31 -19.28 1.63 11.97
C LEU A 31 -19.05 0.11 11.97
N ALA A 32 -19.84 -0.65 12.76
CA ALA A 32 -19.65 -2.07 12.88
C ALA A 32 -20.00 -2.79 11.57
N THR A 33 -19.10 -3.68 11.13
CA THR A 33 -19.28 -4.51 9.95
C THR A 33 -19.21 -5.99 10.30
N LYS A 34 -19.75 -6.84 9.43
CA LYS A 34 -19.57 -8.28 9.54
C LYS A 34 -18.17 -8.65 9.05
N TRP A 35 -17.44 -9.43 9.86
CA TRP A 35 -16.15 -10.02 9.46
C TRP A 35 -16.28 -11.50 9.08
N LYS A 36 -17.45 -12.09 9.32
CA LYS A 36 -17.85 -13.43 8.89
C LYS A 36 -19.13 -13.33 8.08
N ASP A 37 -19.19 -14.07 7.00
CA ASP A 37 -20.42 -14.30 6.27
C ASP A 37 -21.37 -15.17 7.09
N SER A 38 -22.65 -14.81 7.10
CA SER A 38 -23.63 -15.40 8.03
C SER A 38 -24.16 -16.75 7.56
N SER A 39 -24.13 -17.04 6.25
CA SER A 39 -24.60 -18.31 5.70
C SER A 39 -23.49 -19.36 5.68
N SER A 40 -22.29 -18.99 5.26
CA SER A 40 -21.14 -19.92 5.17
C SER A 40 -20.35 -20.05 6.48
N GLY A 41 -20.42 -19.06 7.37
CA GLY A 41 -19.56 -18.97 8.56
C GLY A 41 -18.10 -18.65 8.25
N LEU A 42 -17.75 -18.47 6.97
CA LEU A 42 -16.41 -18.17 6.49
C LEU A 42 -16.06 -16.68 6.73
N HIS A 43 -14.77 -16.39 6.78
CA HIS A 43 -14.28 -15.02 6.86
C HIS A 43 -14.68 -14.24 5.60
N VAL A 44 -14.99 -12.95 5.74
CA VAL A 44 -15.24 -12.09 4.56
C VAL A 44 -14.00 -11.97 3.69
N ASP A 45 -14.21 -11.77 2.39
CA ASP A 45 -13.14 -11.62 1.43
C ASP A 45 -12.31 -10.35 1.70
N TYR A 46 -11.01 -10.46 1.41
CA TYR A 46 -10.10 -9.34 1.46
C TYR A 46 -10.31 -8.43 0.25
N ASP A 47 -10.42 -7.13 0.50
CA ASP A 47 -10.41 -6.10 -0.54
C ASP A 47 -9.63 -4.87 -0.06
N GLN A 48 -9.24 -4.00 -1.00
CA GLN A 48 -8.61 -2.73 -0.71
C GLN A 48 -9.24 -1.60 -1.51
N ARG A 49 -9.77 -0.61 -0.79
CA ARG A 49 -10.38 0.62 -1.32
C ARG A 49 -9.76 1.85 -0.65
N PRO A 50 -8.62 2.35 -1.18
CA PRO A 50 -7.83 3.42 -0.54
C PRO A 50 -8.59 4.72 -0.22
N ASP A 51 -9.72 5.00 -0.89
CA ASP A 51 -10.53 6.20 -0.69
C ASP A 51 -11.65 6.05 0.35
N MET A 52 -11.89 4.83 0.85
CA MET A 52 -13.06 4.50 1.68
C MET A 52 -12.80 4.61 3.19
N PHE A 53 -11.70 5.22 3.63
CA PHE A 53 -11.40 5.35 5.06
C PHE A 53 -12.54 6.02 5.83
N ARG A 54 -13.02 5.36 6.89
CA ARG A 54 -14.01 5.88 7.83
C ARG A 54 -13.50 5.73 9.26
N GLY A 55 -13.85 6.70 10.11
CA GLY A 55 -13.59 6.67 11.56
C GLY A 55 -12.52 7.64 12.06
N THR A 56 -12.16 7.48 13.33
CA THR A 56 -11.21 8.35 14.04
C THR A 56 -9.75 8.02 13.68
N VAL A 57 -9.17 8.82 12.78
CA VAL A 57 -7.76 8.79 12.34
C VAL A 57 -6.74 8.46 13.45
N ARG A 58 -6.94 8.99 14.67
CA ARG A 58 -5.99 8.79 15.77
C ARG A 58 -5.83 7.32 16.17
N TYR A 59 -6.93 6.58 16.26
CA TYR A 59 -6.96 5.20 16.79
C TYR A 59 -7.15 4.14 15.71
N ALA A 60 -7.44 4.52 14.47
CA ALA A 60 -7.56 3.58 13.36
C ALA A 60 -6.31 2.69 13.21
N SER A 61 -6.47 1.45 12.78
CA SER A 61 -5.33 0.61 12.38
C SER A 61 -4.65 1.17 11.13
N VAL A 62 -3.41 0.75 10.88
CA VAL A 62 -2.71 1.00 9.61
C VAL A 62 -3.49 0.43 8.42
N HIS A 63 -4.10 -0.74 8.57
CA HIS A 63 -4.88 -1.37 7.50
C HIS A 63 -6.13 -0.57 7.14
N ALA A 64 -6.82 -0.02 8.14
CA ALA A 64 -7.95 0.88 7.91
C ALA A 64 -7.51 2.12 7.13
N HIS A 65 -6.39 2.75 7.49
CA HIS A 65 -5.83 3.88 6.73
C HIS A 65 -5.50 3.54 5.27
N LEU A 66 -5.06 2.31 5.01
CA LEU A 66 -4.81 1.79 3.66
C LEU A 66 -6.09 1.40 2.91
N GLY A 67 -7.26 1.53 3.55
CA GLY A 67 -8.55 1.19 2.94
C GLY A 67 -8.79 -0.32 2.79
N ARG A 68 -8.06 -1.15 3.55
CA ARG A 68 -8.28 -2.60 3.55
C ARG A 68 -9.58 -2.95 4.24
N THR A 69 -10.21 -4.06 3.83
CA THR A 69 -11.35 -4.64 4.55
C THR A 69 -10.98 -4.79 6.03
N ALA A 70 -11.83 -4.28 6.92
CA ALA A 70 -11.61 -4.35 8.36
C ALA A 70 -11.90 -5.76 8.89
N SER A 71 -11.13 -6.19 9.89
CA SER A 71 -11.19 -7.51 10.51
C SER A 71 -10.91 -7.42 12.02
N ARG A 72 -10.89 -8.57 12.70
CA ARG A 72 -10.66 -8.63 14.16
C ARG A 72 -9.33 -7.99 14.60
N ARG A 73 -8.28 -8.07 13.77
CA ARG A 73 -6.97 -7.46 14.10
C ARG A 73 -7.04 -5.94 14.20
N ASP A 74 -7.93 -5.32 13.42
CA ASP A 74 -8.07 -3.86 13.36
C ASP A 74 -8.64 -3.29 14.67
N ASP A 75 -9.65 -3.96 15.23
CA ASP A 75 -10.20 -3.60 16.53
C ASP A 75 -9.13 -3.72 17.63
N LEU A 76 -8.33 -4.80 17.63
CA LEU A 76 -7.26 -4.99 18.61
C LEU A 76 -6.13 -3.96 18.45
N GLU A 77 -5.74 -3.60 17.22
CA GLU A 77 -4.71 -2.57 16.98
C GLU A 77 -5.20 -1.21 17.48
N SER A 78 -6.48 -0.93 17.24
CA SER A 78 -7.16 0.27 17.72
C SER A 78 -7.23 0.32 19.25
N LEU A 79 -7.49 -0.82 19.89
CA LEU A 79 -7.44 -0.95 21.35
C LEU A 79 -6.02 -0.71 21.88
N ALA A 80 -4.99 -1.26 21.25
CA ALA A 80 -3.59 -1.05 21.66
C ALA A 80 -3.23 0.45 21.65
N TYR A 81 -3.56 1.16 20.57
CA TYR A 81 -3.36 2.61 20.48
C TYR A 81 -4.14 3.38 21.53
N THR A 82 -5.36 2.95 21.84
CA THR A 82 -6.19 3.56 22.89
C THR A 82 -5.57 3.36 24.27
N LEU A 83 -5.08 2.16 24.60
CA LEU A 83 -4.41 1.86 25.87
C LEU A 83 -3.12 2.67 26.05
N VAL A 84 -2.29 2.74 25.00
CA VAL A 84 -1.07 3.58 25.02
C VAL A 84 -1.43 5.05 25.20
N PHE A 85 -2.47 5.54 24.53
CA PHE A 85 -2.93 6.92 24.72
C PHE A 85 -3.41 7.18 26.14
N LEU A 86 -4.15 6.27 26.76
CA LEU A 86 -4.59 6.39 28.15
C LEU A 86 -3.40 6.42 29.13
N HIS A 87 -2.35 5.63 28.87
CA HIS A 87 -1.15 5.59 29.69
C HIS A 87 -0.25 6.83 29.51
N ARG A 88 -0.01 7.25 28.26
CA ARG A 88 0.95 8.33 27.92
C ARG A 88 0.31 9.72 27.81
N GLY A 89 -1.02 9.80 27.70
CA GLY A 89 -1.77 11.02 27.39
C GLY A 89 -1.61 11.54 25.95
N ARG A 90 -0.70 10.96 25.16
CA ARG A 90 -0.44 11.34 23.76
C ARG A 90 0.02 10.17 22.90
N LEU A 91 -0.16 10.29 21.58
CA LEU A 91 0.37 9.42 20.54
C LEU A 91 1.29 10.22 19.59
N PRO A 92 2.36 9.62 19.03
CA PRO A 92 3.35 10.33 18.20
C PRO A 92 2.80 10.93 16.89
N TRP A 93 1.62 10.50 16.45
CA TRP A 93 0.97 10.93 15.21
C TRP A 93 -0.17 11.93 15.43
N GLN A 94 -0.15 12.68 16.54
CA GLN A 94 -1.09 13.79 16.76
C GLN A 94 -0.58 15.08 16.10
N GLY A 95 -1.51 15.96 15.69
CA GLY A 95 -1.19 17.30 15.19
C GLY A 95 -1.25 17.49 13.68
N TYR A 96 -1.27 16.40 12.89
CA TYR A 96 -1.46 16.49 11.44
C TYR A 96 -2.84 17.05 11.06
N GLN A 97 -2.87 17.92 10.05
CA GLN A 97 -4.06 18.61 9.52
C GLN A 97 -4.08 18.55 7.98
N GLY A 98 -5.18 19.01 7.38
CA GLY A 98 -5.37 19.04 5.92
C GLY A 98 -5.83 17.72 5.31
N GLU A 99 -6.00 17.70 3.99
CA GLU A 99 -6.55 16.55 3.25
C GLU A 99 -5.64 15.31 3.32
N ASN A 100 -4.32 15.51 3.37
CA ASN A 100 -3.33 14.43 3.46
C ASN A 100 -3.10 13.90 4.88
N LYS A 101 -3.89 14.35 5.87
CA LYS A 101 -3.75 13.96 7.28
C LYS A 101 -3.77 12.45 7.48
N SER A 102 -4.69 11.73 6.83
CA SER A 102 -4.81 10.27 6.98
C SER A 102 -3.54 9.56 6.50
N PHE A 103 -3.01 9.99 5.35
CA PHE A 103 -1.76 9.48 4.79
C PHE A 103 -0.56 9.72 5.73
N LEU A 104 -0.38 10.95 6.24
CA LEU A 104 0.73 11.30 7.13
C LEU A 104 0.67 10.53 8.45
N VAL A 105 -0.53 10.36 9.02
CA VAL A 105 -0.74 9.56 10.23
C VAL A 105 -0.40 8.10 9.97
N CYS A 106 -0.86 7.53 8.86
CA CYS A 106 -0.54 6.16 8.48
C CYS A 106 0.97 5.95 8.33
N LYS A 107 1.64 6.84 7.58
CA LYS A 107 3.10 6.84 7.41
C LYS A 107 3.83 6.87 8.76
N LYS A 108 3.42 7.76 9.68
CA LYS A 108 4.02 7.86 11.01
C LYS A 108 3.77 6.61 11.86
N LYS A 109 2.57 6.02 11.81
CA LYS A 109 2.25 4.74 12.49
C LYS A 109 3.13 3.61 11.99
N MET A 110 3.29 3.46 10.68
CA MET A 110 4.15 2.43 10.10
C MET A 110 5.63 2.63 10.44
N ALA A 111 6.09 3.87 10.55
CA ALA A 111 7.45 4.20 10.98
C ALA A 111 7.69 4.08 12.49
N THR A 112 6.65 3.87 13.31
CA THR A 112 6.79 3.78 14.78
C THR A 112 6.72 2.32 15.21
N SER A 113 7.80 1.79 15.77
CA SER A 113 7.83 0.41 16.27
C SER A 113 7.08 0.26 17.60
N PRO A 114 6.66 -0.97 17.98
CA PRO A 114 6.10 -1.21 19.30
C PRO A 114 7.02 -0.76 20.45
N GLU A 115 8.33 -0.95 20.31
CA GLU A 115 9.34 -0.50 21.29
C GLU A 115 9.35 1.01 21.44
N MET A 116 9.38 1.75 20.33
CA MET A 116 9.37 3.21 20.35
C MET A 116 8.03 3.76 20.88
N LEU A 117 6.91 3.12 20.53
CA LEU A 117 5.60 3.53 21.01
C LEU A 117 5.42 3.25 22.51
N CYS A 118 5.99 2.15 23.01
CA CYS A 118 5.81 1.66 24.36
C CYS A 118 7.05 1.81 25.27
N CYS A 119 8.04 2.65 24.91
CA CYS A 119 9.30 2.79 25.66
C CYS A 119 9.13 3.17 27.14
N PHE A 120 8.01 3.81 27.50
CA PHE A 120 7.65 4.15 28.89
C PHE A 120 6.33 3.50 29.35
N CYS A 121 5.87 2.47 28.63
CA CYS A 121 4.69 1.69 28.99
C CYS A 121 5.09 0.42 29.74
N PRO A 122 4.20 -0.13 30.58
CA PRO A 122 4.41 -1.45 31.17
C PRO A 122 4.63 -2.53 30.08
N PRO A 123 5.48 -3.55 30.33
CA PRO A 123 5.82 -4.57 29.33
C PRO A 123 4.60 -5.24 28.65
N PRO A 124 3.47 -5.52 29.35
CA PRO A 124 2.29 -6.09 28.72
C PRO A 124 1.70 -5.26 27.57
N LEU A 125 1.78 -3.93 27.62
CA LEU A 125 1.27 -3.07 26.53
C LEU A 125 2.13 -3.23 25.27
N LYS A 126 3.45 -3.32 25.45
CA LYS A 126 4.39 -3.58 24.35
C LYS A 126 4.11 -4.96 23.74
N GLN A 127 4.05 -6.00 24.57
CA GLN A 127 3.80 -7.38 24.10
C GLN A 127 2.45 -7.53 23.41
N PHE A 128 1.41 -6.89 23.94
CA PHE A 128 0.08 -6.86 23.31
C PHE A 128 0.15 -6.22 21.92
N LEU A 129 0.78 -5.05 21.81
CA LEU A 129 0.95 -4.36 20.54
C LEU A 129 1.79 -5.18 19.54
N GLU A 130 2.90 -5.79 19.98
CA GLU A 130 3.74 -6.66 19.14
C GLU A 130 2.97 -7.84 18.55
N ILE A 131 2.11 -8.48 19.34
CA ILE A 131 1.27 -9.58 18.83
C ILE A 131 0.29 -9.04 17.79
N VAL A 132 -0.44 -7.98 18.15
CA VAL A 132 -1.57 -7.48 17.37
C VAL A 132 -1.15 -6.92 16.01
N VAL A 133 -0.05 -6.17 15.92
CA VAL A 133 0.40 -5.56 14.66
C VAL A 133 0.92 -6.57 13.62
N ASN A 134 1.15 -7.82 14.05
CA ASN A 134 1.65 -8.92 13.23
C ASN A 134 0.57 -9.95 12.87
N MET A 135 -0.69 -9.75 13.29
CA MET A 135 -1.78 -10.69 13.00
C MET A 135 -2.18 -10.67 11.52
N LYS A 136 -2.48 -11.83 10.97
CA LYS A 136 -3.04 -11.95 9.60
C LYS A 136 -4.50 -11.47 9.57
N PHE A 137 -4.99 -11.12 8.38
CA PHE A 137 -6.35 -10.60 8.19
C PHE A 137 -7.44 -11.54 8.74
N ASP A 138 -7.31 -12.84 8.48
CA ASP A 138 -8.26 -13.89 8.85
C ASP A 138 -7.85 -14.66 10.12
N GLU A 139 -6.76 -14.25 10.79
CA GLU A 139 -6.28 -14.90 12.00
C GLU A 139 -7.31 -14.81 13.12
N GLU A 140 -7.50 -15.92 13.85
CA GLU A 140 -8.33 -15.94 15.04
C GLU A 140 -7.53 -15.50 16.26
N PRO A 141 -7.92 -14.39 16.93
CA PRO A 141 -7.18 -13.93 18.09
C PRO A 141 -7.29 -14.89 19.27
N ASN A 142 -6.15 -15.24 19.86
CA ASN A 142 -6.13 -15.92 21.15
C ASN A 142 -6.39 -14.91 22.27
N TYR A 143 -7.66 -14.57 22.47
CA TYR A 143 -8.09 -13.57 23.47
C TYR A 143 -7.61 -13.92 24.88
N SER A 144 -7.65 -15.19 25.28
CA SER A 144 -7.17 -15.64 26.60
C SER A 144 -5.71 -15.28 26.82
N LYS A 145 -4.84 -15.54 25.83
CA LYS A 145 -3.43 -15.15 25.87
C LYS A 145 -3.26 -13.64 25.92
N LEU A 146 -4.02 -12.88 25.13
CA LEU A 146 -3.93 -11.42 25.12
C LEU A 146 -4.35 -10.82 26.47
N ILE A 147 -5.37 -11.37 27.11
CA ILE A 147 -5.83 -10.97 28.45
C ILE A 147 -4.79 -11.33 29.50
N SER A 148 -4.20 -12.53 29.44
CA SER A 148 -3.24 -13.00 30.44
C SER A 148 -1.97 -12.15 30.52
N LEU A 149 -1.60 -11.44 29.45
CA LEU A 149 -0.49 -10.47 29.47
C LEU A 149 -0.67 -9.43 30.57
N PHE A 150 -1.91 -8.98 30.79
CA PHE A 150 -2.21 -7.90 31.72
C PHE A 150 -2.44 -8.38 33.15
N GLU A 151 -2.53 -9.69 33.41
CA GLU A 151 -2.75 -10.23 34.76
C GLU A 151 -1.67 -9.78 35.75
N VAL A 152 -0.42 -9.64 35.30
CA VAL A 152 0.69 -9.15 36.13
C VAL A 152 0.48 -7.70 36.59
N LEU A 153 -0.22 -6.88 35.79
CA LEU A 153 -0.54 -5.49 36.14
C LEU A 153 -1.77 -5.38 37.03
N ILE A 154 -2.63 -6.40 37.00
CA ILE A 154 -3.92 -6.40 37.65
C ILE A 154 -3.82 -7.39 38.83
N GLY A 155 -3.46 -6.87 40.02
CA GLY A 155 -3.25 -7.68 41.22
C GLY A 155 -4.32 -8.74 41.51
N PRO A 156 -3.99 -9.77 42.30
CA PRO A 156 -4.73 -11.04 42.36
C PRO A 156 -6.17 -10.94 42.87
N ASN A 157 -6.56 -9.82 43.49
CA ASN A 157 -7.87 -9.64 44.08
C ASN A 157 -8.81 -8.77 43.20
N PRO A 158 -9.84 -9.35 42.55
CA PRO A 158 -10.83 -8.61 41.77
C PRO A 158 -11.67 -7.61 42.58
N ALA A 159 -11.79 -7.80 43.90
CA ALA A 159 -12.57 -6.93 44.78
C ALA A 159 -11.86 -5.61 45.12
N VAL A 160 -10.53 -5.52 44.92
CA VAL A 160 -9.71 -4.30 45.15
C VAL A 160 -9.42 -3.57 43.83
N ARG A 161 -10.24 -3.81 42.81
CA ARG A 161 -10.17 -3.12 41.50
C ARG A 161 -11.29 -2.08 41.32
N PRO A 162 -11.60 -1.18 42.29
CA PRO A 162 -12.52 -0.10 41.98
C PRO A 162 -11.88 0.75 40.89
N ILE A 163 -12.60 0.98 39.79
CA ILE A 163 -12.18 1.97 38.79
C ILE A 163 -12.19 3.31 39.51
N ASN A 164 -11.05 3.80 40.01
CA ASN A 164 -10.98 5.08 40.71
C ASN A 164 -11.11 6.22 39.68
N THR A 165 -12.20 6.96 39.76
CA THR A 165 -12.50 8.11 38.87
C THR A 165 -12.28 9.45 39.55
N ASP A 166 -11.80 9.48 40.79
CA ASP A 166 -11.72 10.70 41.60
C ASP A 166 -10.78 11.73 40.94
N GLY A 167 -9.70 11.23 40.32
CA GLY A 167 -8.81 12.05 39.49
C GLY A 167 -9.48 12.60 38.23
N ALA A 168 -10.39 11.83 37.60
CA ALA A 168 -11.14 12.28 36.42
C ALA A 168 -12.21 13.32 36.79
N GLN A 169 -12.90 13.15 37.92
CA GLN A 169 -13.87 14.11 38.44
C GLN A 169 -13.22 15.47 38.77
N LYS A 170 -12.02 15.47 39.35
CA LYS A 170 -11.24 16.70 39.57
C LYS A 170 -10.88 17.42 38.26
N ILE A 171 -10.68 16.69 37.16
CA ILE A 171 -10.36 17.25 35.85
C ILE A 171 -11.62 17.78 35.14
N ILE A 172 -12.80 17.18 35.32
CA ILE A 172 -14.06 17.65 34.71
C ILE A 172 -14.36 19.11 35.08
N TYR A 173 -14.03 19.54 36.30
CA TYR A 173 -14.14 20.94 36.74
C TYR A 173 -13.09 21.89 36.11
N GLN A 174 -12.07 21.35 35.43
CA GLN A 174 -11.01 22.10 34.74
C GLN A 174 -11.11 22.00 33.20
N VAL A 175 -12.02 21.20 32.64
CA VAL A 175 -12.22 21.09 31.19
C VAL A 175 -12.98 22.32 30.67
N GLY A 176 -12.21 23.39 30.54
CA GLY A 176 -12.57 24.70 29.98
C GLY A 176 -11.32 25.55 29.70
N GLN A 177 -10.17 25.20 30.30
CA GLN A 177 -8.90 25.87 30.02
C GLN A 177 -8.01 24.98 29.14
N LYS A 178 -7.68 25.49 27.93
CA LYS A 178 -6.72 24.89 27.01
C LYS A 178 -5.41 24.61 27.75
N ARG A 179 -5.04 23.33 27.91
CA ARG A 179 -3.67 22.97 28.31
C ARG A 179 -2.69 23.51 27.28
N GLY A 180 -1.82 24.43 27.72
CA GLY A 180 -0.73 24.96 26.92
C GLY A 180 0.19 23.85 26.44
N ARG A 181 0.60 23.93 25.17
CA ARG A 181 1.64 23.08 24.59
C ARG A 181 2.96 23.40 25.28
N LEU A 182 3.57 22.42 25.92
CA LEU A 182 4.99 22.47 26.23
C LEU A 182 5.73 21.87 25.04
N ASN A 183 6.50 22.70 24.34
CA ASN A 183 7.52 22.24 23.41
C ASN A 183 8.66 21.67 24.24
N ILE A 184 8.93 20.39 24.07
CA ILE A 184 10.17 19.77 24.51
C ILE A 184 10.85 19.37 23.22
N ASP A 185 11.98 20.02 22.93
CA ASP A 185 12.85 19.68 21.81
C ASP A 185 13.34 18.24 22.03
N GLU A 186 13.15 17.39 21.01
CA GLU A 186 13.59 15.99 21.02
C GLU A 186 15.04 15.96 20.54
N GLU A 187 15.99 15.67 21.44
CA GLU A 187 17.35 15.28 21.08
C GLU A 187 17.34 13.93 20.35
N GLU A 188 18.02 13.88 19.20
CA GLU A 188 18.27 12.67 18.43
C GLU A 188 19.24 11.77 19.17
N ASP A 189 18.76 10.64 19.68
CA ASP A 189 19.65 9.53 20.06
C ASP A 189 19.20 8.24 19.36
N GLN A 190 20.17 7.55 18.76
CA GLN A 190 19.95 6.34 17.96
C GLN A 190 19.89 5.08 18.84
N PRO A 191 18.91 4.19 18.62
CA PRO A 191 19.11 2.78 18.92
C PRO A 191 18.92 1.87 17.69
N LYS A 192 19.84 0.91 17.55
CA LYS A 192 19.86 -0.12 16.51
C LYS A 192 18.72 -1.15 16.70
N LYS A 193 17.86 -1.27 15.67
CA LYS A 193 16.98 -2.40 15.23
C LYS A 193 15.92 -2.89 16.25
N LYS A 194 14.68 -3.30 15.87
CA LYS A 194 13.96 -3.48 14.60
C LYS A 194 12.68 -2.61 14.63
N VAL A 195 12.44 -1.82 13.60
CA VAL A 195 11.20 -1.06 13.41
C VAL A 195 10.23 -1.88 12.54
N ARG A 196 8.90 -1.62 12.58
CA ARG A 196 7.90 -2.23 11.66
C ARG A 196 8.22 -1.96 10.18
N LEU A 197 9.09 -0.99 9.93
CA LEU A 197 9.92 -0.89 8.74
C LEU A 197 11.30 -1.47 9.05
N GLY A 198 11.76 -2.49 8.33
CA GLY A 198 13.19 -2.69 8.15
C GLY A 198 13.87 -1.39 7.67
N VAL A 199 15.20 -1.32 7.71
CA VAL A 199 15.95 -0.14 7.24
C VAL A 199 15.39 0.28 5.86
N PRO A 200 14.96 1.55 5.67
CA PRO A 200 14.34 1.97 4.43
C PRO A 200 15.23 1.59 3.24
N ALA A 201 14.79 0.63 2.43
CA ALA A 201 15.44 0.32 1.17
C ALA A 201 14.46 0.56 0.03
N THR A 202 14.97 1.24 -0.98
CA THR A 202 14.39 1.20 -2.31
C THR A 202 15.01 0.02 -3.04
N GLN A 203 14.18 -0.74 -3.74
CA GLN A 203 14.59 -1.93 -4.48
C GLN A 203 13.86 -1.97 -5.81
N TRP A 204 14.43 -2.68 -6.76
CA TRP A 204 13.73 -3.11 -7.96
C TRP A 204 12.65 -4.11 -7.56
N ILE A 205 11.43 -3.90 -8.05
CA ILE A 205 10.34 -4.88 -8.03
C ILE A 205 10.22 -5.39 -9.45
N SER A 206 10.63 -6.63 -9.67
CA SER A 206 10.56 -7.30 -10.97
C SER A 206 9.50 -8.38 -10.97
N ILE A 207 8.67 -8.39 -12.02
CA ILE A 207 7.57 -9.33 -12.19
C ILE A 207 7.86 -10.14 -13.45
N TYR A 208 7.79 -11.45 -13.31
CA TYR A 208 8.02 -12.40 -14.39
C TYR A 208 6.76 -13.19 -14.66
N ASN A 209 6.41 -13.36 -15.93
CA ASN A 209 5.30 -14.22 -16.36
C ASN A 209 5.83 -15.36 -17.21
N ALA A 210 5.22 -16.53 -17.07
CA ALA A 210 5.43 -17.61 -18.01
C ALA A 210 4.90 -17.22 -19.39
N ARG A 211 5.70 -17.49 -20.43
CA ARG A 211 5.31 -17.28 -21.83
C ARG A 211 5.86 -18.40 -22.68
N LEU A 212 5.30 -18.54 -23.89
CA LEU A 212 5.96 -19.32 -24.93
C LEU A 212 7.38 -18.77 -25.18
N PRO A 213 8.35 -19.64 -25.51
CA PRO A 213 9.72 -19.21 -25.76
C PRO A 213 9.78 -18.03 -26.74
N MET A 214 10.36 -16.92 -26.29
CA MET A 214 10.52 -15.70 -27.08
C MET A 214 11.88 -15.04 -26.83
N LYS A 215 12.32 -14.23 -27.79
CA LYS A 215 13.49 -13.37 -27.63
C LYS A 215 13.10 -12.16 -26.77
N GLN A 216 13.82 -11.95 -25.67
CA GLN A 216 13.71 -10.78 -24.81
C GLN A 216 15.12 -10.19 -24.60
N ARG A 217 15.20 -8.87 -24.56
CA ARG A 217 16.43 -8.10 -24.28
C ARG A 217 16.14 -7.07 -23.21
N TYR A 218 17.09 -6.85 -22.33
CA TYR A 218 17.02 -5.75 -21.38
C TYR A 218 18.26 -4.84 -21.50
N HIS A 219 18.05 -3.56 -21.23
CA HIS A 219 19.09 -2.59 -20.97
C HIS A 219 18.76 -1.87 -19.66
N TYR A 220 19.77 -1.58 -18.85
CA TYR A 220 19.61 -0.89 -17.56
C TYR A 220 20.79 0.04 -17.36
N ASN A 221 20.66 0.98 -16.42
CA ASN A 221 21.62 2.07 -16.22
C ASN A 221 21.85 2.89 -17.51
N VAL A 222 20.79 3.05 -18.33
CA VAL A 222 20.86 3.77 -19.59
C VAL A 222 20.69 5.26 -19.31
N ALA A 223 21.68 6.06 -19.68
CA ALA A 223 21.58 7.52 -19.68
C ALA A 223 20.84 8.03 -20.92
N ASP A 224 20.26 9.23 -20.83
CA ASP A 224 19.48 9.90 -21.89
C ASP A 224 20.16 9.84 -23.26
N ALA A 225 21.45 10.21 -23.32
CA ALA A 225 22.23 10.24 -24.56
C ALA A 225 22.42 8.87 -25.25
N ARG A 226 22.21 7.77 -24.53
CA ARG A 226 22.38 6.40 -25.03
C ARG A 226 21.05 5.72 -25.35
N LEU A 227 19.93 6.37 -25.03
CA LEU A 227 18.60 5.77 -25.17
C LEU A 227 18.31 5.39 -26.62
N ALA A 228 18.49 6.33 -27.55
CA ALA A 228 18.23 6.12 -28.98
C ALA A 228 19.01 4.94 -29.56
N GLN A 229 20.30 4.85 -29.26
CA GLN A 229 21.17 3.76 -29.70
C GLN A 229 20.62 2.37 -29.29
N HIS A 230 20.14 2.23 -28.06
CA HIS A 230 19.60 0.97 -27.56
C HIS A 230 18.25 0.63 -28.21
N VAL A 231 17.37 1.62 -28.37
CA VAL A 231 16.06 1.43 -28.99
C VAL A 231 16.21 1.04 -30.46
N GLU A 232 16.99 1.79 -31.24
CA GLU A 232 17.22 1.54 -32.67
C GLU A 232 17.82 0.16 -32.92
N LYS A 233 18.81 -0.24 -32.12
CA LYS A 233 19.40 -1.58 -32.21
C LYS A 233 18.39 -2.68 -31.90
N GLY A 234 17.53 -2.48 -30.89
CA GLY A 234 16.48 -3.45 -30.57
C GLY A 234 15.44 -3.57 -31.69
N MET A 235 15.02 -2.44 -32.26
CA MET A 235 14.07 -2.38 -33.38
C MET A 235 14.61 -3.11 -34.61
N ALA A 236 15.88 -2.86 -34.96
CA ALA A 236 16.55 -3.56 -36.07
C ALA A 236 16.62 -5.08 -35.85
N ASP A 237 16.66 -5.52 -34.59
CA ASP A 237 16.67 -6.93 -34.20
C ASP A 237 15.27 -7.56 -34.04
N GLY A 238 14.21 -6.83 -34.43
CA GLY A 238 12.81 -7.27 -34.33
C GLY A 238 12.25 -7.24 -32.91
N LEU A 239 12.82 -6.44 -32.01
CA LEU A 239 12.38 -6.31 -30.63
C LEU A 239 11.72 -4.95 -30.39
N LEU A 240 10.56 -4.97 -29.74
CA LEU A 240 9.80 -3.78 -29.39
C LEU A 240 9.78 -3.59 -27.87
N ILE A 241 9.81 -2.35 -27.40
CA ILE A 241 9.81 -2.03 -25.96
C ILE A 241 8.47 -2.46 -25.36
N SER A 242 8.53 -3.37 -24.39
CA SER A 242 7.36 -3.88 -23.66
C SER A 242 7.18 -3.19 -22.31
N CYS A 243 8.28 -2.80 -21.66
CA CYS A 243 8.26 -2.15 -20.36
C CYS A 243 9.46 -1.20 -20.21
N VAL A 244 9.21 -0.03 -19.63
CA VAL A 244 10.24 0.90 -19.18
C VAL A 244 10.12 1.17 -17.69
N ALA A 245 11.26 1.41 -17.04
CA ALA A 245 11.33 1.84 -15.65
C ALA A 245 12.51 2.80 -15.46
N SER A 246 12.54 3.50 -14.33
CA SER A 246 13.68 4.33 -13.95
C SER A 246 14.14 4.00 -12.54
N CYS A 247 15.44 4.12 -12.30
CA CYS A 247 16.01 4.20 -10.97
C CYS A 247 16.87 5.45 -10.92
N THR A 248 16.51 6.38 -10.01
CA THR A 248 17.07 7.73 -9.94
C THR A 248 16.86 8.51 -11.25
N ASN A 249 17.88 8.63 -12.09
CA ASN A 249 17.83 9.30 -13.39
C ASN A 249 18.36 8.40 -14.53
N LEU A 250 18.37 7.09 -14.31
CA LEU A 250 18.80 6.11 -15.31
C LEU A 250 17.64 5.20 -15.69
N TRP A 251 17.57 4.88 -16.98
CA TRP A 251 16.49 4.09 -17.56
C TRP A 251 16.80 2.61 -17.57
N ALA A 252 15.75 1.81 -17.41
CA ALA A 252 15.72 0.40 -17.75
C ALA A 252 14.69 0.19 -18.87
N LEU A 253 15.10 -0.52 -19.91
CA LEU A 253 14.31 -0.86 -21.08
C LEU A 253 14.20 -2.38 -21.18
N ILE A 254 12.99 -2.90 -21.29
CA ILE A 254 12.71 -4.30 -21.61
C ILE A 254 12.10 -4.33 -23.01
N MET A 255 12.67 -5.16 -23.89
CA MET A 255 12.28 -5.28 -25.29
C MET A 255 12.03 -6.74 -25.67
N ASP A 256 10.88 -7.01 -26.27
CA ASP A 256 10.38 -8.36 -26.50
C ASP A 256 9.99 -8.56 -27.97
N ALA A 257 10.16 -9.76 -28.50
CA ALA A 257 9.60 -10.16 -29.80
C ALA A 257 8.09 -10.47 -29.72
N GLY A 258 7.58 -10.77 -28.52
CA GLY A 258 6.20 -11.21 -28.29
C GLY A 258 5.22 -10.12 -27.85
N THR A 259 5.46 -8.85 -28.17
CA THR A 259 4.57 -7.74 -27.76
C THR A 259 3.26 -7.70 -28.54
N GLY A 260 3.27 -8.16 -29.79
CA GLY A 260 2.15 -8.00 -30.73
C GLY A 260 2.00 -6.57 -31.28
N PHE A 261 2.91 -5.65 -30.95
CA PHE A 261 2.90 -4.29 -31.51
C PHE A 261 3.41 -4.29 -32.95
N THR A 262 2.90 -3.37 -33.76
CA THR A 262 3.27 -3.24 -35.19
C THR A 262 4.17 -2.05 -35.48
N SER A 263 4.13 -1.03 -34.64
CA SER A 263 4.99 0.16 -34.71
C SER A 263 5.10 0.80 -33.34
N GLN A 264 6.21 1.48 -33.06
CA GLN A 264 6.40 2.24 -31.82
C GLN A 264 7.03 3.61 -32.09
N THR A 265 6.70 4.54 -31.21
CA THR A 265 7.33 5.86 -31.08
C THR A 265 7.57 6.12 -29.60
N TYR A 266 8.53 6.99 -29.29
CA TYR A 266 8.83 7.35 -27.91
C TYR A 266 9.28 8.80 -27.79
N GLU A 267 9.10 9.35 -26.60
CA GLU A 267 9.62 10.66 -26.24
C GLU A 267 10.28 10.60 -24.87
N LEU A 268 11.51 11.12 -24.81
CA LEU A 268 12.16 11.50 -23.57
C LEU A 268 11.90 13.01 -23.36
N SER A 269 11.11 13.35 -22.35
CA SER A 269 10.72 14.72 -22.06
C SER A 269 11.18 15.14 -20.65
N PRO A 270 11.63 16.39 -20.45
CA PRO A 270 11.88 16.93 -19.11
C PRO A 270 10.59 17.12 -18.30
N SER A 271 9.42 17.08 -18.95
CA SER A 271 8.11 17.21 -18.32
C SER A 271 7.44 15.85 -18.16
N PHE A 272 6.99 15.53 -16.94
CA PHE A 272 6.32 14.26 -16.65
C PHE A 272 4.99 14.14 -17.42
N LEU A 273 4.95 13.21 -18.38
CA LEU A 273 3.84 12.98 -19.32
C LEU A 273 3.48 14.22 -20.14
N HIS A 274 4.38 14.58 -21.06
CA HIS A 274 4.24 15.71 -21.97
C HIS A 274 2.95 15.64 -22.81
N LYS A 275 2.01 16.54 -22.49
CA LYS A 275 0.63 16.49 -22.99
C LYS A 275 0.52 16.67 -24.51
N GLU A 276 1.20 17.67 -25.07
CA GLU A 276 1.07 18.02 -26.49
C GLU A 276 1.57 16.89 -27.39
N TRP A 277 2.73 16.31 -27.06
CA TRP A 277 3.27 15.17 -27.79
C TRP A 277 2.36 13.94 -27.70
N ILE A 278 1.85 13.60 -26.51
CA ILE A 278 0.92 12.47 -26.34
C ILE A 278 -0.35 12.67 -27.18
N MET A 279 -0.90 13.89 -27.23
CA MET A 279 -2.09 14.20 -28.02
C MET A 279 -1.84 14.04 -29.52
N ASP A 280 -0.73 14.56 -30.04
CA ASP A 280 -0.31 14.37 -31.44
C ASP A 280 -0.14 12.88 -31.81
N GLN A 281 0.41 12.07 -30.89
CA GLN A 281 0.54 10.64 -31.12
C GLN A 281 -0.80 9.90 -31.08
N TRP A 282 -1.75 10.30 -30.23
CA TRP A 282 -3.11 9.75 -30.24
C TRP A 282 -3.83 10.01 -31.57
N GLU A 283 -3.69 11.19 -32.16
CA GLU A 283 -4.24 11.50 -33.49
C GLU A 283 -3.67 10.59 -34.59
N LYS A 284 -2.42 10.13 -34.40
CA LYS A 284 -1.73 9.18 -35.29
C LYS A 284 -2.06 7.72 -34.98
N ASN A 285 -3.03 7.44 -34.10
CA ASN A 285 -3.44 6.11 -33.62
C ASN A 285 -2.34 5.34 -32.87
N TYR A 286 -1.38 6.03 -32.26
CA TYR A 286 -0.51 5.41 -31.27
C TYR A 286 -1.17 5.48 -29.91
N TYR A 287 -1.03 4.43 -29.10
CA TYR A 287 -1.50 4.41 -27.71
C TYR A 287 -0.34 4.22 -26.76
N ILE A 288 -0.37 4.89 -25.60
CA ILE A 288 0.64 4.71 -24.54
C ILE A 288 0.66 3.23 -24.14
N SER A 289 1.81 2.60 -24.29
CA SER A 289 2.04 1.19 -23.98
C SER A 289 2.91 1.02 -22.75
N SER A 290 3.84 1.95 -22.49
CA SER A 290 4.66 1.94 -21.27
C SER A 290 5.10 3.37 -20.91
N ILE A 291 5.22 3.66 -19.61
CA ILE A 291 5.70 4.94 -19.10
C ILE A 291 6.68 4.71 -17.97
N ALA A 292 7.68 5.58 -17.87
CA ALA A 292 8.58 5.68 -16.73
C ALA A 292 8.87 7.16 -16.44
N GLY A 293 9.04 7.49 -15.17
CA GLY A 293 9.47 8.81 -14.74
C GLY A 293 10.75 8.72 -13.91
N SER A 294 11.58 9.74 -13.98
CA SER A 294 12.80 9.87 -13.19
C SER A 294 12.53 10.67 -11.91
N ASN A 295 13.52 10.71 -11.02
CA ASN A 295 13.47 11.57 -9.83
C ASN A 295 13.60 13.06 -10.15
N SER A 296 14.16 13.42 -11.30
CA SER A 296 14.27 14.83 -11.74
C SER A 296 12.97 15.39 -12.31
N GLY A 297 11.93 14.55 -12.49
CA GLY A 297 10.66 14.95 -13.09
C GLY A 297 10.55 14.68 -14.59
N SER A 298 11.63 14.21 -15.23
CA SER A 298 11.57 13.77 -16.63
C SER A 298 10.79 12.47 -16.78
N SER A 299 10.29 12.21 -18.00
CA SER A 299 9.68 10.93 -18.34
C SER A 299 10.13 10.40 -19.68
N LEU A 300 10.11 9.07 -19.77
CA LEU A 300 10.13 8.32 -21.00
C LEU A 300 8.72 7.76 -21.25
N VAL A 301 8.11 8.15 -22.36
CA VAL A 301 6.79 7.67 -22.78
C VAL A 301 6.96 6.84 -24.05
N ILE A 302 6.47 5.60 -24.03
CA ILE A 302 6.42 4.71 -25.19
C ILE A 302 4.97 4.64 -25.67
N MET A 303 4.74 4.90 -26.96
CA MET A 303 3.43 4.71 -27.59
C MET A 303 3.54 3.73 -28.76
N SER A 304 2.51 2.91 -28.96
CA SER A 304 2.57 1.76 -29.87
C SER A 304 1.28 1.59 -30.68
N LYS A 305 1.42 1.07 -31.90
CA LYS A 305 0.34 0.56 -32.76
C LYS A 305 0.25 -0.97 -32.64
N GLY A 306 -0.88 -1.53 -33.06
CA GLY A 306 -1.16 -2.97 -32.91
C GLY A 306 -1.63 -3.35 -31.50
N THR A 307 -1.94 -2.37 -30.65
CA THR A 307 -2.62 -2.61 -29.38
C THR A 307 -4.10 -2.94 -29.64
N GLN A 308 -4.75 -3.58 -28.68
CA GLN A 308 -6.21 -3.78 -28.71
C GLN A 308 -6.98 -2.56 -28.17
N TYR A 309 -6.27 -1.48 -27.81
CA TYR A 309 -6.85 -0.32 -27.16
C TYR A 309 -7.65 0.51 -28.15
N THR A 310 -8.75 1.11 -27.68
CA THR A 310 -9.62 1.97 -28.52
C THR A 310 -9.74 3.38 -27.98
N GLN A 311 -9.90 3.54 -26.67
CA GLN A 311 -9.90 4.83 -25.98
C GLN A 311 -8.90 4.80 -24.85
N GLN A 312 -8.14 5.87 -24.67
CA GLN A 312 -7.13 5.98 -23.62
C GLN A 312 -7.26 7.32 -22.90
N SER A 313 -6.97 7.31 -21.60
CA SER A 313 -6.87 8.51 -20.78
C SER A 313 -5.74 8.33 -19.79
N TYR A 314 -5.10 9.42 -19.38
CA TYR A 314 -4.10 9.39 -18.33
C TYR A 314 -4.35 10.48 -17.29
N LYS A 315 -3.80 10.29 -16.10
CA LYS A 315 -3.83 11.26 -15.00
C LYS A 315 -2.47 11.36 -14.34
N VAL A 316 -2.04 12.61 -14.12
CA VAL A 316 -0.92 12.93 -13.23
C VAL A 316 -1.47 13.50 -11.92
N SER A 317 -0.95 13.05 -10.77
CA SER A 317 -1.41 13.50 -9.45
C SER A 317 -0.31 13.40 -8.40
N ASP A 318 -0.33 14.28 -7.39
CA ASP A 318 0.64 14.25 -6.28
C ASP A 318 0.35 13.15 -5.24
N SER A 319 -0.79 12.46 -5.39
CA SER A 319 -1.16 11.29 -4.58
C SER A 319 -1.72 10.20 -5.49
N PHE A 320 -1.74 8.96 -5.02
CA PHE A 320 -2.26 7.85 -5.81
C PHE A 320 -3.74 8.09 -6.17
N PRO A 321 -4.12 8.21 -7.46
CA PRO A 321 -5.41 8.78 -7.86
C PRO A 321 -6.55 7.74 -7.86
N PHE A 322 -6.71 6.98 -6.77
CA PHE A 322 -7.67 5.87 -6.71
C PHE A 322 -9.12 6.27 -7.03
N LYS A 323 -9.60 7.42 -6.52
CA LYS A 323 -10.96 7.91 -6.85
C LYS A 323 -11.20 8.04 -8.36
N TRP A 324 -10.19 8.50 -9.10
CA TRP A 324 -10.27 8.62 -10.55
C TRP A 324 -10.19 7.25 -11.23
N ILE A 325 -9.31 6.36 -10.75
CA ILE A 325 -9.21 4.97 -11.23
C ILE A 325 -10.55 4.24 -11.05
N ASN A 326 -11.16 4.32 -9.86
CA ASN A 326 -12.41 3.67 -9.54
C ASN A 326 -13.57 4.18 -10.43
N LYS A 327 -13.64 5.50 -10.65
CA LYS A 327 -14.58 6.08 -11.62
C LYS A 327 -14.33 5.53 -13.03
N LYS A 328 -13.08 5.46 -13.46
CA LYS A 328 -12.71 4.93 -14.79
C LYS A 328 -12.97 3.44 -14.96
N TRP A 329 -12.80 2.63 -13.93
CA TRP A 329 -13.24 1.24 -13.92
C TRP A 329 -14.74 1.12 -14.17
N SER A 330 -15.57 1.95 -13.52
CA SER A 330 -17.02 1.97 -13.76
C SER A 330 -17.40 2.42 -15.19
N GLU A 331 -16.50 3.16 -15.86
CA GLU A 331 -16.63 3.56 -17.26
C GLU A 331 -16.04 2.52 -18.24
N GLY A 332 -15.65 1.32 -17.78
CA GLY A 332 -15.12 0.24 -18.62
C GLY A 332 -13.67 0.44 -19.09
N PHE A 333 -12.92 1.36 -18.48
CA PHE A 333 -11.47 1.47 -18.69
C PHE A 333 -10.73 0.52 -17.74
N SER A 334 -9.51 0.15 -18.11
CA SER A 334 -8.60 -0.61 -17.26
C SER A 334 -7.26 0.11 -17.18
N VAL A 335 -6.59 0.09 -16.02
CA VAL A 335 -5.20 0.55 -15.90
C VAL A 335 -4.32 -0.33 -16.76
N THR A 336 -3.54 0.29 -17.64
CA THR A 336 -2.65 -0.38 -18.59
C THR A 336 -1.18 -0.03 -18.39
N SER A 337 -0.89 1.11 -17.77
CA SER A 337 0.48 1.48 -17.40
C SER A 337 0.48 2.47 -16.23
N MET A 338 1.48 2.38 -15.37
CA MET A 338 1.69 3.30 -14.26
C MET A 338 3.17 3.64 -14.15
N ALA A 339 3.46 4.86 -13.73
CA ALA A 339 4.80 5.30 -13.37
C ALA A 339 4.75 6.35 -12.28
N THR A 340 5.92 6.67 -11.74
CA THR A 340 6.12 7.80 -10.83
C THR A 340 7.26 8.66 -11.35
N ALA A 341 7.21 9.96 -11.05
CA ALA A 341 8.32 10.88 -11.21
C ALA A 341 8.44 11.70 -9.92
N GLY A 342 9.50 11.45 -9.15
CA GLY A 342 9.58 11.91 -7.76
C GLY A 342 8.40 11.39 -6.92
N SER A 343 7.57 12.30 -6.40
CA SER A 343 6.36 11.98 -5.64
C SER A 343 5.08 11.91 -6.49
N ARG A 344 5.14 12.31 -7.77
CA ARG A 344 3.96 12.37 -8.64
C ARG A 344 3.67 11.01 -9.25
N TRP A 345 2.40 10.66 -9.31
CA TRP A 345 1.88 9.44 -9.93
C TRP A 345 1.38 9.74 -11.32
N GLY A 346 1.75 8.90 -12.29
CA GLY A 346 1.19 8.86 -13.63
C GLY A 346 0.45 7.54 -13.83
N VAL A 347 -0.85 7.61 -14.15
CA VAL A 347 -1.69 6.42 -14.40
C VAL A 347 -2.32 6.54 -15.76
N VAL A 348 -2.15 5.51 -16.58
CA VAL A 348 -2.73 5.38 -17.92
C VAL A 348 -3.80 4.30 -17.87
N MET A 349 -4.97 4.60 -18.41
CA MET A 349 -6.08 3.67 -18.51
C MET A 349 -6.61 3.60 -19.93
N SER A 350 -6.86 2.39 -20.41
CA SER A 350 -7.35 2.11 -21.76
C SER A 350 -8.63 1.26 -21.73
N ARG A 351 -9.54 1.49 -22.69
CA ARG A 351 -10.61 0.54 -23.02
C ARG A 351 -10.08 -0.60 -23.88
N ASN A 352 -10.77 -1.73 -23.86
CA ASN A 352 -10.40 -2.95 -24.59
C ASN A 352 -9.00 -3.49 -24.26
N ALA A 353 -8.56 -3.31 -23.00
CA ALA A 353 -7.26 -3.79 -22.54
C ALA A 353 -7.17 -5.31 -22.31
N GLY A 354 -8.25 -6.05 -22.58
CA GLY A 354 -8.27 -7.50 -22.42
C GLY A 354 -8.43 -8.01 -20.98
N PHE A 355 -8.83 -7.15 -20.03
CA PHE A 355 -9.09 -7.52 -18.63
C PHE A 355 -10.59 -7.56 -18.33
N SER A 356 -11.03 -8.56 -17.55
CA SER A 356 -12.41 -8.67 -17.05
C SER A 356 -12.58 -7.94 -15.73
N ASP A 357 -11.54 -7.90 -14.90
CA ASP A 357 -11.56 -7.23 -13.60
C ASP A 357 -10.16 -6.75 -13.19
N GLN A 358 -10.11 -5.73 -12.32
CA GLN A 358 -8.88 -5.16 -11.79
C GLN A 358 -9.02 -4.70 -10.34
N VAL A 359 -7.94 -4.86 -9.59
CA VAL A 359 -7.81 -4.43 -8.19
C VAL A 359 -6.46 -3.76 -7.98
N VAL A 360 -6.34 -3.04 -6.87
CA VAL A 360 -5.09 -2.40 -6.45
C VAL A 360 -4.60 -2.98 -5.14
N GLU A 361 -3.29 -3.16 -5.03
CA GLU A 361 -2.58 -3.27 -3.76
C GLU A 361 -1.68 -2.02 -3.59
N LEU A 362 -2.04 -1.16 -2.64
CA LEU A 362 -1.30 0.06 -2.28
C LEU A 362 -0.78 -0.06 -0.85
N ASP A 363 0.52 0.09 -0.64
CA ASP A 363 1.12 -0.03 0.68
C ASP A 363 2.37 0.86 0.78
N PHE A 364 2.77 1.22 1.99
CA PHE A 364 4.06 1.86 2.25
C PHE A 364 5.22 0.85 2.19
N LEU A 365 4.91 -0.45 2.18
CA LEU A 365 5.83 -1.56 2.02
C LEU A 365 5.42 -2.39 0.80
N TYR A 366 6.12 -3.48 0.52
CA TYR A 366 5.69 -4.42 -0.51
C TYR A 366 4.50 -5.26 -0.01
N PRO A 367 3.31 -5.21 -0.67
CA PRO A 367 2.08 -5.79 -0.16
C PRO A 367 1.98 -7.32 -0.39
N SER A 368 2.87 -8.10 0.22
CA SER A 368 2.96 -9.55 -0.04
C SER A 368 1.69 -10.33 0.34
N GLU A 369 1.03 -9.99 1.46
CA GLU A 369 -0.21 -10.67 1.89
C GLU A 369 -1.32 -10.48 0.84
N GLY A 370 -1.50 -9.24 0.37
CA GLY A 370 -2.50 -8.90 -0.65
C GLY A 370 -2.23 -9.63 -1.96
N ILE A 371 -0.99 -9.57 -2.46
CA ILE A 371 -0.60 -10.21 -3.72
C ILE A 371 -0.93 -11.71 -3.72
N HIS A 372 -0.55 -12.45 -2.68
CA HIS A 372 -0.81 -13.90 -2.63
C HIS A 372 -2.31 -14.20 -2.60
N ARG A 373 -3.10 -13.49 -1.78
CA ARG A 373 -4.56 -13.67 -1.76
C ARG A 373 -5.20 -13.38 -3.12
N ARG A 374 -4.70 -12.37 -3.84
CA ARG A 374 -5.21 -12.04 -5.19
C ARG A 374 -4.78 -13.09 -6.22
N TRP A 375 -3.57 -13.65 -6.12
CA TRP A 375 -3.14 -14.75 -6.99
C TRP A 375 -4.00 -16.00 -6.86
N ASP A 376 -4.38 -16.36 -5.63
CA ASP A 376 -5.29 -17.47 -5.34
C ASP A 376 -6.68 -17.27 -5.97
N ASN A 377 -7.06 -16.02 -6.23
CA ASN A 377 -8.31 -15.62 -6.88
C ASN A 377 -8.17 -15.29 -8.38
N GLY A 378 -7.08 -15.75 -9.02
CA GLY A 378 -6.88 -15.63 -10.47
C GLY A 378 -6.41 -14.27 -10.97
N TYR A 379 -6.18 -13.29 -10.09
CA TYR A 379 -5.57 -12.03 -10.49
C TYR A 379 -4.08 -12.20 -10.74
N ARG A 380 -3.51 -11.40 -11.64
CA ARG A 380 -2.05 -11.31 -11.86
C ARG A 380 -1.62 -9.85 -11.92
N ILE A 381 -0.43 -9.54 -11.43
CA ILE A 381 0.14 -8.19 -11.49
C ILE A 381 0.34 -7.81 -12.97
N THR A 382 -0.22 -6.68 -13.37
CA THR A 382 -0.17 -6.17 -14.76
C THR A 382 0.47 -4.80 -14.86
N SER A 383 0.50 -4.03 -13.77
CA SER A 383 1.17 -2.73 -13.74
C SER A 383 1.66 -2.42 -12.33
N THR A 384 2.83 -1.79 -12.23
CA THR A 384 3.46 -1.48 -10.95
C THR A 384 4.14 -0.12 -11.01
N ALA A 385 4.00 0.67 -9.95
CA ALA A 385 4.72 1.91 -9.79
C ALA A 385 4.99 2.16 -8.31
N ALA A 386 6.06 2.88 -7.98
CA ALA A 386 6.41 3.13 -6.60
C ALA A 386 7.06 4.50 -6.44
N THR A 387 6.69 5.20 -5.37
CA THR A 387 7.41 6.38 -4.90
C THR A 387 8.44 5.97 -3.83
N SER A 388 9.12 6.96 -3.25
CA SER A 388 9.93 6.76 -2.05
C SER A 388 9.13 6.38 -0.80
N ASP A 389 7.80 6.51 -0.85
CA ASP A 389 6.89 6.31 0.27
C ASP A 389 5.95 5.12 0.10
N GLN A 390 5.44 4.87 -1.11
CA GLN A 390 4.44 3.83 -1.37
C GLN A 390 4.73 3.04 -2.64
N ALA A 391 4.36 1.76 -2.63
CA ALA A 391 4.28 0.91 -3.80
C ALA A 391 2.81 0.66 -4.15
N ALA A 392 2.48 0.77 -5.43
CA ALA A 392 1.18 0.43 -5.98
C ALA A 392 1.32 -0.65 -7.05
N LEU A 393 0.51 -1.70 -6.92
CA LEU A 393 0.41 -2.78 -7.89
C LEU A 393 -1.04 -2.88 -8.34
N ILE A 394 -1.26 -2.85 -9.66
CA ILE A 394 -2.53 -3.24 -10.24
C ILE A 394 -2.45 -4.72 -10.57
N LEU A 395 -3.45 -5.46 -10.11
CA LEU A 395 -3.64 -6.84 -10.47
C LEU A 395 -4.92 -6.98 -11.30
N SER A 396 -4.91 -7.86 -12.28
CA SER A 396 -6.00 -7.99 -13.26
C SER A 396 -6.30 -9.44 -13.56
N ILE A 397 -7.56 -9.72 -13.87
CA ILE A 397 -7.99 -11.01 -14.43
C ILE A 397 -8.08 -10.82 -15.95
N PRO A 398 -7.33 -11.60 -16.76
CA PRO A 398 -7.43 -11.52 -18.21
C PRO A 398 -8.74 -12.15 -18.71
N LYS A 399 -9.38 -11.53 -19.71
CA LYS A 399 -10.60 -12.06 -20.36
C LYS A 399 -10.37 -13.41 -21.05
N ARG A 400 -9.14 -13.64 -21.52
CA ARG A 400 -8.69 -14.91 -22.09
C ARG A 400 -7.69 -15.52 -21.12
N LYS A 401 -8.00 -16.69 -20.58
CA LYS A 401 -7.08 -17.40 -19.71
C LYS A 401 -5.80 -17.74 -20.49
N PRO A 402 -4.62 -17.36 -20.00
CA PRO A 402 -3.38 -17.79 -20.62
C PRO A 402 -3.20 -19.30 -20.41
N GLY A 403 -2.42 -19.94 -21.27
CA GLY A 403 -2.14 -21.38 -21.14
C GLY A 403 -1.34 -21.71 -19.87
N ASP A 404 -0.41 -20.82 -19.51
CA ASP A 404 0.35 -20.88 -18.25
C ASP A 404 0.13 -19.58 -17.48
N GLU A 405 -0.39 -19.70 -16.26
CA GLU A 405 -0.70 -18.58 -15.37
C GLU A 405 0.42 -18.29 -14.37
N THR A 406 1.58 -18.94 -14.49
CA THR A 406 2.70 -18.77 -13.55
C THR A 406 3.22 -17.34 -13.60
N GLN A 407 3.24 -16.69 -12.44
CA GLN A 407 3.81 -15.37 -12.23
C GLN A 407 4.69 -15.39 -10.98
N GLU A 408 5.86 -14.77 -11.06
CA GLU A 408 6.78 -14.65 -9.95
C GLU A 408 7.18 -13.18 -9.74
N THR A 409 7.48 -12.84 -8.49
CA THR A 409 7.97 -11.52 -8.12
C THR A 409 9.32 -11.63 -7.44
N LEU A 410 10.19 -10.66 -7.69
CA LEU A 410 11.52 -10.61 -7.10
C LEU A 410 11.87 -9.16 -6.73
N ARG A 411 12.40 -8.99 -5.52
CA ARG A 411 12.89 -7.71 -4.99
C ARG A 411 14.40 -7.73 -4.84
N THR A 412 15.10 -6.80 -5.48
CA THR A 412 16.57 -6.72 -5.44
C THR A 412 17.05 -5.28 -5.31
N SER A 413 18.10 -5.06 -4.53
CA SER A 413 18.72 -3.72 -4.39
C SER A 413 19.33 -3.21 -5.70
N GLN A 414 19.87 -4.12 -6.52
CA GLN A 414 20.39 -3.84 -7.85
C GLN A 414 19.48 -4.42 -8.93
N PHE A 415 19.65 -3.97 -10.18
CA PHE A 415 18.90 -4.53 -11.30
C PHE A 415 19.15 -6.05 -11.39
N PRO A 416 18.11 -6.89 -11.56
CA PRO A 416 18.20 -8.35 -11.35
C PRO A 416 18.81 -9.12 -12.54
N SER A 417 19.93 -8.66 -13.10
CA SER A 417 20.50 -9.20 -14.35
C SER A 417 20.78 -10.71 -14.33
N THR A 418 21.34 -11.24 -13.23
CA THR A 418 21.60 -12.68 -13.08
C THR A 418 20.29 -13.48 -13.04
N HIS A 419 19.33 -13.02 -12.24
CA HIS A 419 18.03 -13.69 -12.09
C HIS A 419 17.25 -13.67 -13.41
N VAL A 420 17.30 -12.59 -14.19
CA VAL A 420 16.63 -12.53 -15.51
C VAL A 420 17.08 -13.68 -16.41
N LYS A 421 18.39 -13.99 -16.44
CA LYS A 421 18.92 -15.10 -17.23
C LYS A 421 18.45 -16.47 -16.71
N GLU A 422 18.42 -16.65 -15.39
CA GLU A 422 17.89 -17.86 -14.76
C GLU A 422 16.40 -18.05 -15.03
N LYS A 423 15.62 -16.96 -15.05
CA LYS A 423 14.18 -16.99 -15.36
C LYS A 423 13.93 -17.33 -16.83
N TRP A 424 14.72 -16.81 -17.76
CA TRP A 424 14.62 -17.18 -19.18
C TRP A 424 14.80 -18.69 -19.41
N ALA A 425 15.70 -19.35 -18.67
CA ALA A 425 15.87 -20.81 -18.75
C ALA A 425 14.62 -21.60 -18.30
N LYS A 426 13.67 -20.96 -17.61
CA LYS A 426 12.40 -21.51 -17.16
C LYS A 426 11.19 -20.96 -17.95
N ASN A 427 11.43 -20.29 -19.08
CA ASN A 427 10.41 -19.59 -19.86
C ASN A 427 9.65 -18.50 -19.09
N LEU A 428 10.29 -17.94 -18.06
CA LEU A 428 9.79 -16.80 -17.29
C LEU A 428 10.44 -15.52 -17.81
N TYR A 429 9.63 -14.59 -18.27
CA TYR A 429 10.07 -13.35 -18.91
C TYR A 429 9.62 -12.13 -18.11
N LEU A 430 10.45 -11.08 -18.09
CA LEU A 430 10.07 -9.81 -17.44
C LEU A 430 8.81 -9.26 -18.09
N ALA A 431 7.79 -9.01 -17.28
CA ALA A 431 6.49 -8.50 -17.70
C ALA A 431 6.29 -7.04 -17.27
N CYS A 432 6.68 -6.71 -16.04
CA CYS A 432 6.71 -5.34 -15.55
C CYS A 432 7.82 -5.15 -14.50
N LEU A 433 8.23 -3.89 -14.34
CA LEU A 433 9.36 -3.50 -13.51
C LEU A 433 9.10 -2.11 -12.93
N CYS A 434 9.42 -1.89 -11.66
CA CYS A 434 9.56 -0.55 -11.10
C CYS A 434 10.66 -0.52 -10.03
N TYR A 435 11.06 0.67 -9.61
CA TYR A 435 12.02 0.87 -8.53
C TYR A 435 11.40 1.77 -7.46
N GLY A 436 11.42 1.34 -6.21
CA GLY A 436 10.87 2.14 -5.12
C GLY A 436 10.84 1.40 -3.79
N ARG A 437 10.07 1.93 -2.84
CA ARG A 437 10.05 1.43 -1.46
C ARG A 437 9.43 0.03 -1.38
N THR A 438 10.13 -0.89 -0.71
CA THR A 438 9.79 -2.33 -0.76
C THR A 438 10.01 -3.11 0.53
N VAL A 439 10.73 -2.54 1.50
CA VAL A 439 11.15 -3.29 2.70
C VAL A 439 9.98 -3.53 3.64
N SER A 440 9.94 -4.73 4.23
CA SER A 440 8.98 -5.16 5.22
C SER A 440 9.47 -4.92 6.65
#